data_AF-A0A661N4U1-F1
#
_entry.id   AF-A0A661N4U1-F1
#
_cell.length_a   1.000
_cell.length_b   1.000
_cell.length_c   1.000
_cell.angle_alpha   90.00
_cell.angle_beta   90.00
_cell.angle_gamma   90.00
#
_symmetry.space_group_name_H-M   'P 1'
#
loop_
_entity.id
_entity.type
_entity.pdbx_description
1 polymer ?
#
loop_
_entity_poly.entity_id
_entity_poly.type
_entity_poly.pdbx_seq_one_letter_code
_entity_poly.pdbx_strand_id
1 'polypeptide(L)'
;MAEHQDHADDHGQSYYVKIWAVLLVLLILSILGPIVAPHIAFGFLEAWMITLMAAFGIALVKAYLVAANFMHLNVEKKYISYLLVAMLMLMLLFFAGTAPDVMEHKGQNWENVAAQAEVERALAADGEAAHGDHGGAHDDPAH
;
A
#
# COMPACT_ATOMS: atom_id res chain seq x y z
N MET A 1 48.59 -2.89 -43.26
CA MET A 1 47.76 -1.85 -42.63
C MET A 1 46.39 -2.44 -42.43
N ALA A 2 46.19 -3.10 -41.29
CA ALA A 2 44.87 -3.47 -40.80
C ALA A 2 44.65 -2.59 -39.58
N GLU A 3 43.56 -1.83 -39.55
CA GLU A 3 42.48 -2.02 -38.57
C GLU A 3 41.41 -0.95 -38.77
N HIS A 4 40.22 -1.43 -39.10
CA HIS A 4 38.95 -0.77 -38.88
C HIS A 4 38.51 -1.13 -37.45
N GLN A 5 38.31 -0.15 -36.58
CA GLN A 5 37.45 -0.26 -35.39
C GLN A 5 37.34 1.10 -34.71
N ASP A 6 36.24 1.85 -34.93
CA ASP A 6 35.88 3.00 -34.07
C ASP A 6 34.41 3.49 -34.24
N HIS A 7 33.50 2.69 -34.78
CA HIS A 7 32.11 3.14 -35.03
C HIS A 7 31.06 2.09 -34.62
N ALA A 8 30.98 1.76 -33.32
CA ALA A 8 29.93 0.85 -32.82
C ALA A 8 29.29 1.21 -31.46
N ASP A 9 29.73 2.24 -30.73
CA ASP A 9 29.31 2.43 -29.33
C ASP A 9 28.36 3.61 -29.02
N ASP A 10 28.07 4.51 -29.98
CA ASP A 10 27.25 5.72 -29.70
C ASP A 10 25.72 5.47 -29.70
N HIS A 11 25.26 4.35 -30.28
CA HIS A 11 23.82 4.11 -30.43
C HIS A 11 23.14 3.49 -29.19
N GLY A 12 23.89 2.83 -28.31
CA GLY A 12 23.35 2.21 -27.10
C GLY A 12 23.09 3.20 -25.97
N GLN A 13 24.07 4.04 -25.63
CA GLN A 13 24.00 4.94 -24.49
C GLN A 13 22.92 6.03 -24.64
N SER A 14 22.80 6.63 -25.83
CA SER A 14 21.82 7.67 -26.12
C SER A 14 20.39 7.20 -25.88
N TYR A 15 20.08 5.93 -26.18
CA TYR A 15 18.76 5.35 -25.97
C TYR A 15 18.42 5.20 -24.47
N TYR A 16 19.36 4.73 -23.65
CA TYR A 16 19.16 4.63 -22.19
C TYR A 16 18.95 5.99 -21.54
N VAL A 17 19.71 7.01 -21.96
CA VAL A 17 19.56 8.38 -21.45
C VAL A 17 18.19 8.95 -21.80
N LYS A 18 17.67 8.68 -23.00
CA LYS A 18 16.32 9.09 -23.40
C LYS A 18 15.24 8.47 -22.52
N ILE A 19 15.32 7.17 -22.24
CA ILE A 19 14.32 6.50 -21.39
C ILE A 19 14.43 6.97 -19.95
N TRP A 20 15.65 7.14 -19.44
CA TRP A 20 15.86 7.74 -18.12
C TRP A 20 15.24 9.13 -18.02
N ALA A 21 15.43 9.98 -19.04
CA ALA A 21 14.83 11.32 -19.09
C ALA A 21 13.30 11.24 -19.12
N VAL A 22 12.71 10.32 -19.88
CA VAL A 22 11.26 10.09 -19.89
C VAL A 22 10.77 9.67 -18.50
N LEU A 23 11.46 8.74 -17.83
CA LEU A 23 11.11 8.32 -16.47
C LEU A 23 11.22 9.46 -15.46
N LEU A 24 12.21 10.35 -15.62
CA LEU A 24 12.37 11.55 -14.78
C LEU A 24 11.22 12.53 -15.00
N VAL A 25 10.78 12.74 -16.25
CA VAL A 25 9.62 13.59 -16.55
C VAL A 25 8.35 12.98 -15.96
N LEU A 26 8.13 11.67 -16.12
CA LEU A 26 6.98 10.98 -15.52
C LEU A 26 7.00 11.07 -13.98
N LEU A 27 8.18 11.04 -13.36
CA LEU A 27 8.33 11.26 -11.93
C LEU A 27 7.92 12.68 -11.53
N ILE A 28 8.41 13.69 -12.24
CA ILE A 28 8.05 15.10 -11.97
C ILE A 28 6.54 15.30 -12.13
N LEU A 29 5.93 14.75 -13.19
CA LEU A 29 4.49 14.79 -13.41
C LEU A 29 3.71 14.10 -12.28
N SER A 30 4.22 12.97 -11.76
CA SER A 30 3.60 12.27 -10.64
C SER A 30 3.64 13.07 -9.33
N ILE A 31 4.67 13.89 -9.11
CA ILE A 31 4.81 14.74 -7.93
C ILE A 31 3.97 16.02 -8.06
N LEU A 32 3.96 16.62 -9.26
CA LEU A 32 3.19 17.84 -9.53
C LEU A 32 1.69 17.59 -9.67
N GLY A 33 1.27 16.42 -10.16
CA GLY A 33 -0.14 16.07 -10.37
C GLY A 33 -1.02 16.33 -9.13
N PRO A 34 -0.69 15.79 -7.95
CA PRO A 34 -1.43 16.02 -6.70
C PRO A 34 -1.44 17.48 -6.23
N ILE A 35 -0.42 18.27 -6.59
CA ILE A 35 -0.31 19.68 -6.19
C ILE A 35 -1.19 20.55 -7.08
N VAL A 36 -1.23 20.27 -8.38
CA VAL A 36 -1.98 21.07 -9.35
C VAL A 36 -3.46 20.67 -9.38
N ALA A 37 -3.81 19.40 -9.15
CA ALA A 37 -5.19 18.90 -9.24
C ALA A 37 -6.23 19.68 -8.39
N PRO A 38 -5.96 20.07 -7.14
CA PRO A 38 -6.88 20.89 -6.34
C PRO A 38 -7.09 22.30 -6.90
N HIS A 39 -6.16 22.82 -7.72
CA HIS A 39 -6.26 24.15 -8.32
C HIS A 39 -7.10 24.17 -9.61
N ILE A 40 -7.37 23.01 -10.22
CA ILE A 40 -8.09 22.90 -11.51
C ILE A 40 -9.51 22.35 -11.35
N ALA A 41 -9.81 21.60 -10.29
CA ALA A 41 -11.12 20.99 -10.07
C ALA A 41 -11.82 21.56 -8.82
N PHE A 42 -13.07 21.98 -8.97
CA PHE A 42 -13.91 22.51 -7.88
C PHE A 42 -14.55 21.35 -7.09
N GLY A 43 -13.76 20.68 -6.25
CA GLY A 43 -14.27 19.65 -5.36
C GLY A 43 -13.19 18.67 -4.90
N PHE A 44 -13.09 18.45 -3.59
CA PHE A 44 -12.08 17.54 -2.99
C PHE A 44 -12.18 16.12 -3.54
N LEU A 45 -13.40 15.59 -3.69
CA LEU A 45 -13.64 14.21 -4.13
C LEU A 45 -13.28 13.99 -5.61
N GLU A 46 -13.64 14.94 -6.48
CA GLU A 46 -13.31 14.86 -7.91
C GLU A 46 -11.81 15.02 -8.14
N ALA A 47 -11.17 16.00 -7.49
CA ALA A 47 -9.73 16.20 -7.56
C ALA A 47 -8.96 14.94 -7.09
N TRP A 48 -9.42 14.31 -6.01
CA TRP A 48 -8.81 13.10 -5.49
C TRP A 48 -8.92 11.92 -6.46
N MET A 49 -10.09 11.69 -7.05
CA MET A 49 -10.29 10.60 -8.00
C MET A 49 -9.49 10.80 -9.30
N ILE A 50 -9.45 12.03 -9.83
CA ILE A 50 -8.63 12.38 -11.00
C ILE A 50 -7.15 12.15 -10.68
N THR A 51 -6.69 12.60 -9.51
CA THR A 51 -5.29 12.42 -9.07
C THR A 51 -4.95 10.94 -8.93
N LEU A 52 -5.84 10.13 -8.35
CA LEU A 52 -5.64 8.69 -8.24
C LEU A 52 -5.53 8.01 -9.60
N MET A 53 -6.46 8.28 -10.52
CA MET A 53 -6.39 7.70 -11.87
C MET A 53 -5.13 8.13 -12.61
N ALA A 54 -4.77 9.42 -12.54
CA ALA A 54 -3.57 9.93 -13.18
C ALA A 54 -2.30 9.31 -12.58
N ALA A 55 -2.21 9.22 -11.26
CA ALA A 55 -1.09 8.60 -10.57
C ALA A 55 -0.95 7.11 -10.93
N PHE A 56 -2.06 6.37 -10.93
CA PHE A 56 -2.06 4.94 -11.30
C PHE A 56 -1.68 4.75 -12.77
N GLY A 57 -2.23 5.59 -13.67
CA GLY A 57 -1.91 5.55 -15.09
C GLY A 57 -0.43 5.81 -15.35
N ILE A 58 0.14 6.85 -14.74
CA ILE A 58 1.58 7.15 -14.83
C ILE A 58 2.42 5.99 -14.26
N ALA A 59 2.00 5.40 -13.15
CA ALA A 59 2.70 4.26 -12.54
C ALA A 59 2.74 3.04 -13.47
N LEU A 60 1.64 2.71 -14.16
CA LEU A 60 1.59 1.61 -15.13
C LEU A 60 2.53 1.86 -16.32
N VAL A 61 2.51 3.07 -16.90
CA VAL A 61 3.40 3.44 -18.02
C VAL A 61 4.87 3.35 -17.58
N LYS A 62 5.19 3.85 -16.40
CA LYS A 62 6.53 3.78 -15.82
C LYS A 62 6.99 2.34 -15.63
N ALA A 63 6.15 1.50 -15.02
CA ALA A 63 6.45 0.10 -14.78
C ALA A 63 6.70 -0.64 -16.10
N TYR A 64 5.88 -0.38 -17.12
CA TYR A 64 6.07 -0.95 -18.45
C TYR A 64 7.40 -0.52 -19.09
N LEU A 65 7.73 0.78 -19.07
CA LEU A 65 8.98 1.29 -19.62
C LEU A 65 10.21 0.66 -18.93
N VAL A 66 10.15 0.50 -17.61
CA VAL A 66 11.22 -0.15 -16.84
C VAL A 66 11.33 -1.63 -17.20
N ALA A 67 10.23 -2.36 -17.23
CA ALA A 67 10.21 -3.78 -17.56
C ALA A 67 10.69 -4.03 -19.01
N ALA A 68 10.22 -3.24 -19.97
CA ALA A 68 10.59 -3.40 -21.37
C ALA A 68 12.06 -3.05 -21.66
N ASN A 69 12.59 -1.99 -21.03
CA ASN A 69 13.90 -1.43 -21.43
C ASN A 69 15.03 -1.67 -20.42
N PHE A 70 14.76 -1.70 -19.11
CA PHE A 70 15.79 -1.94 -18.09
C PHE A 70 15.88 -3.42 -17.69
N MET A 71 14.75 -4.14 -17.68
CA MET A 71 14.75 -5.61 -17.48
C MET A 71 14.96 -6.39 -18.78
N HIS A 72 15.19 -5.70 -19.92
CA HIS A 72 15.46 -6.31 -21.23
C HIS A 72 14.38 -7.26 -21.76
N LEU A 73 13.16 -7.21 -21.23
CA LEU A 73 12.07 -8.10 -21.64
C LEU A 73 11.66 -7.95 -23.11
N ASN A 74 11.98 -6.81 -23.74
CA ASN A 74 11.70 -6.60 -25.16
C ASN A 74 12.65 -7.38 -26.10
N VAL A 75 13.83 -7.77 -25.61
CA VAL A 75 14.84 -8.54 -26.37
C VAL A 75 14.75 -10.04 -26.04
N GLU A 76 14.28 -10.36 -24.84
CA GLU A 76 14.16 -11.74 -24.37
C GLU A 76 13.00 -12.53 -24.99
N LYS A 77 12.95 -13.84 -24.67
CA LYS A 77 11.92 -14.75 -25.18
C LYS A 77 10.57 -14.40 -24.55
N LYS A 78 9.52 -14.35 -25.39
CA LYS A 78 8.13 -14.01 -24.99
C LYS A 78 7.60 -14.81 -23.79
N TYR A 79 8.09 -16.04 -23.58
CA TYR A 79 7.72 -16.86 -22.42
C TYR A 79 8.08 -16.22 -21.08
N ILE A 80 9.16 -15.43 -21.01
CA ILE A 80 9.59 -14.76 -19.79
C ILE A 80 8.58 -13.68 -19.39
N SER A 81 8.05 -12.94 -20.35
CA SER A 81 6.96 -11.98 -20.11
C SER A 81 5.69 -12.66 -19.61
N TYR A 82 5.33 -13.84 -20.16
CA TYR A 82 4.18 -14.60 -19.66
C TYR A 82 4.40 -15.11 -18.24
N LEU A 83 5.61 -15.57 -17.92
CA LEU A 83 5.97 -16.00 -16.56
C LEU A 83 5.87 -14.83 -15.58
N LEU A 84 6.42 -13.67 -15.91
CA LEU A 84 6.34 -12.47 -15.07
C LEU A 84 4.88 -12.06 -14.82
N VAL A 85 4.05 -12.02 -15.87
CA VAL A 85 2.63 -11.71 -15.74
C VAL A 85 1.93 -12.75 -14.87
N ALA A 86 2.23 -14.04 -15.04
CA ALA A 86 1.68 -15.09 -14.21
C ALA A 86 2.05 -14.92 -12.73
N MET A 87 3.30 -14.55 -12.42
CA MET A 87 3.73 -14.28 -11.04
C MET A 87 3.00 -13.06 -10.45
N LEU A 88 2.82 -11.98 -11.22
CA LEU A 88 2.04 -10.83 -10.77
C LEU A 88 0.56 -11.21 -10.52
N MET A 89 -0.03 -12.02 -11.40
CA MET A 89 -1.40 -12.50 -11.23
C MET A 89 -1.55 -13.38 -9.99
N LEU A 90 -0.59 -14.29 -9.74
CA LEU A 90 -0.58 -15.11 -8.52
C LEU A 90 -0.40 -14.25 -7.26
N MET A 91 0.45 -13.23 -7.30
CA MET A 91 0.59 -12.27 -6.20
C MET A 91 -0.72 -11.53 -5.93
N LEU A 92 -1.42 -11.05 -6.97
CA LEU A 92 -2.71 -10.39 -6.83
C LEU A 92 -3.79 -11.35 -6.32
N LEU A 93 -3.80 -12.59 -6.79
CA LEU A 93 -4.72 -13.63 -6.32
C LEU A 93 -4.48 -13.96 -4.84
N PHE A 94 -3.22 -14.11 -4.44
CA PHE A 94 -2.84 -14.35 -3.05
C PHE A 94 -3.22 -13.17 -2.15
N PHE A 95 -2.93 -11.94 -2.58
CA PHE A 95 -3.34 -10.73 -1.87
C PHE A 95 -4.87 -10.67 -1.75
N ALA A 96 -5.61 -10.85 -2.83
CA ALA A 96 -7.08 -10.82 -2.79
C ALA A 96 -7.67 -11.94 -1.92
N GLY A 97 -7.07 -13.13 -1.93
CA GLY A 97 -7.51 -14.26 -1.11
C GLY A 97 -7.24 -14.08 0.39
N THR A 98 -6.18 -13.37 0.75
CA THR A 98 -5.80 -13.10 2.16
C THR A 98 -6.28 -11.75 2.67
N ALA A 99 -6.63 -10.82 1.78
CA ALA A 99 -7.15 -9.51 2.13
C ALA A 99 -8.35 -9.54 3.09
N PRO A 100 -9.42 -10.35 2.89
CA PRO A 100 -10.53 -10.38 3.83
C PRO A 100 -10.13 -10.95 5.20
N ASP A 101 -9.14 -11.84 5.24
CA ASP A 101 -8.64 -12.43 6.49
C ASP A 101 -7.78 -11.44 7.31
N VAL A 102 -6.97 -10.63 6.63
CA VAL A 102 -6.05 -9.67 7.29
C VAL A 102 -6.69 -8.31 7.56
N MET A 103 -7.54 -7.81 6.64
CA MET A 103 -8.09 -6.45 6.73
C MET A 103 -9.31 -6.35 7.63
N GLU A 104 -10.04 -7.45 7.84
CA GLU A 104 -11.23 -7.46 8.69
C GLU A 104 -10.88 -7.96 10.09
N HIS A 105 -11.12 -7.13 11.09
CA HIS A 105 -10.86 -7.49 12.50
C HIS A 105 -12.03 -8.27 13.13
N LYS A 106 -13.00 -8.70 12.30
CA LYS A 106 -14.24 -9.38 12.69
C LYS A 106 -14.60 -10.44 11.64
N GLY A 107 -14.30 -11.71 11.93
CA GLY A 107 -14.76 -12.83 11.10
C GLY A 107 -16.23 -13.20 11.37
N GLN A 108 -16.88 -13.91 10.44
CA GLN A 108 -18.26 -14.41 10.56
C GLN A 108 -18.53 -15.27 11.82
N ASN A 109 -17.48 -15.74 12.51
CA ASN A 109 -17.56 -16.53 13.75
C ASN A 109 -16.52 -16.09 14.80
N TRP A 110 -16.02 -14.85 14.74
CA TRP A 110 -15.02 -14.37 15.69
C TRP A 110 -15.68 -13.66 16.87
N GLU A 111 -15.88 -14.38 17.98
CA GLU A 111 -16.27 -13.80 19.27
C GLU A 111 -15.05 -13.72 20.20
N ASN A 112 -14.74 -12.52 20.69
CA ASN A 112 -13.64 -12.31 21.62
C ASN A 112 -14.07 -12.65 23.05
N VAL A 113 -14.36 -13.93 23.28
CA VAL A 113 -14.76 -14.50 24.58
C VAL A 113 -13.72 -14.23 25.67
N ALA A 114 -12.43 -14.15 25.32
CA ALA A 114 -11.36 -13.86 26.26
C ALA A 114 -11.39 -12.40 26.77
N ALA A 115 -11.58 -11.43 25.87
CA ALA A 115 -11.71 -10.03 26.26
C ALA A 115 -13.02 -9.78 27.01
N GLN A 116 -14.11 -10.43 26.63
CA GLN A 116 -15.38 -10.34 27.35
C GLN A 116 -15.26 -10.88 28.78
N ALA A 117 -14.61 -12.03 28.97
CA ALA A 117 -14.38 -12.62 30.29
C ALA A 117 -13.47 -11.75 31.19
N GLU A 118 -12.47 -11.07 30.62
CA GLU A 118 -11.62 -10.16 31.38
C GLU A 118 -12.35 -8.86 31.77
N VAL A 119 -13.17 -8.31 30.87
CA VAL A 119 -14.02 -7.15 31.18
C VAL A 119 -15.03 -7.50 32.28
N GLU A 120 -15.65 -8.69 32.21
CA GLU A 120 -16.57 -9.16 33.24
C GLU A 120 -15.87 -9.35 34.60
N ARG A 121 -14.67 -9.97 34.61
CA ARG A 121 -13.84 -10.10 35.81
C ARG A 121 -13.47 -8.73 36.40
N ALA A 122 -13.02 -7.79 35.58
CA ALA A 122 -12.62 -6.46 36.03
C ALA A 122 -13.81 -5.69 36.62
N LEU A 123 -14.98 -5.78 35.97
CA LEU A 123 -16.21 -5.14 36.46
C LEU A 123 -16.70 -5.76 37.78
N ALA A 124 -16.56 -7.08 37.94
CA ALA A 124 -16.88 -7.78 39.18
C ALA A 124 -15.92 -7.37 40.32
N ALA A 125 -14.62 -7.25 40.03
CA ALA A 125 -13.61 -6.80 41.00
C ALA A 125 -13.85 -5.35 41.46
N ASP A 126 -14.22 -4.45 40.54
CA ASP A 126 -14.58 -3.06 40.87
C ASP A 126 -15.90 -2.99 41.69
N GLY A 127 -16.86 -3.86 41.39
CA GLY A 127 -18.11 -3.97 42.14
C GLY A 127 -17.94 -4.50 43.57
N GLU A 128 -17.07 -5.48 43.78
CA GLU A 128 -16.70 -5.98 45.12
C GLU A 128 -15.94 -4.93 45.94
N ALA A 129 -15.05 -4.15 45.31
CA ALA A 129 -14.34 -3.07 45.98
C ALA A 129 -15.29 -1.95 46.48
N ALA A 130 -16.36 -1.67 45.75
CA ALA A 130 -17.39 -0.69 46.15
C ALA A 130 -18.27 -1.16 47.32
N HIS A 131 -18.42 -2.47 47.52
CA HIS A 131 -19.21 -3.05 48.63
C HIS A 131 -18.41 -3.24 49.93
N GLY A 132 -17.10 -3.00 49.94
CA GLY A 132 -16.23 -3.17 51.12
C GLY A 132 -16.07 -1.95 52.04
N ASP A 133 -16.50 -0.76 51.64
CA ASP A 133 -16.15 0.50 52.33
C ASP A 133 -17.21 1.07 53.30
N HIS A 134 -18.30 0.34 53.57
CA HIS A 134 -19.35 0.78 54.51
C HIS A 134 -19.51 -0.10 55.76
N GLY A 135 -18.39 -0.58 56.31
CA GLY A 135 -18.37 -1.41 57.53
C GLY A 135 -17.68 -0.79 58.75
N GLY A 136 -17.44 0.52 58.77
CA GLY A 136 -16.63 1.19 59.79
C GLY A 136 -17.37 2.27 60.59
N ALA A 137 -17.84 1.88 61.77
CA ALA A 137 -18.09 2.72 62.96
C ALA A 137 -19.22 3.77 62.93
N HIS A 138 -20.29 3.50 63.69
CA HIS A 138 -20.91 4.45 64.62
C HIS A 138 -21.81 3.70 65.61
N ASP A 139 -21.19 3.06 66.60
CA ASP A 139 -21.89 2.72 67.85
C ASP A 139 -21.71 3.91 68.80
N ASP A 140 -22.76 4.72 68.96
CA ASP A 140 -22.85 5.73 70.03
C ASP A 140 -24.05 5.36 70.91
N PRO A 141 -23.85 5.04 72.21
CA PRO A 141 -24.94 4.68 73.09
C PRO A 141 -25.69 5.93 73.54
N ALA A 142 -27.01 5.94 73.31
CA ALA A 142 -27.89 6.96 73.85
C ALA A 142 -27.94 6.88 75.40
N HIS A 143 -27.90 8.07 76.02
CA HIS A 143 -28.21 8.46 77.40
C HIS A 143 -27.03 8.74 78.34
#